data_AF-A0A951MVT1-F1
#
_entry.id   AF-A0A951MVT1-F1
#
_cell.length_a   1.000
_cell.length_b   1.000
_cell.length_c   1.000
_cell.angle_alpha   90.00
_cell.angle_beta   90.00
_cell.angle_gamma   90.00
#
_symmetry.space_group_name_H-M   'P 1'
#
loop_
_entity.id
_entity.type
_entity.pdbx_description
1 polymer ?
#
loop_
_entity_poly.entity_id
_entity_poly.type
_entity_poly.pdbx_seq_one_letter_code
_entity_poly.pdbx_strand_id
1 'polypeptide(L)' 'MICVNCGYDNPPATHYCDNCGVELGRSTTPDTHPDEVVDDPDAAGGTSFSQRSQAPDPDQDETGS' A
#
# COMPACT_ATOMS: atom_id res chain seq x y z
N MET A 1 29.59 -3.92 7.79
CA MET A 1 29.38 -4.47 6.43
C MET A 1 28.90 -3.32 5.58
N ILE A 2 29.63 -3.03 4.51
CA ILE A 2 29.36 -1.82 3.73
C ILE A 2 28.24 -2.10 2.74
N CYS A 3 27.20 -1.26 2.78
CA CYS A 3 26.11 -1.30 1.83
C CYS A 3 26.62 -0.98 0.43
N VAL A 4 26.39 -1.87 -0.53
CA VAL A 4 26.83 -1.68 -1.92
C VAL A 4 26.02 -0.60 -2.66
N ASN A 5 24.84 -0.25 -2.15
CA ASN A 5 23.97 0.77 -2.76
C ASN A 5 24.33 2.20 -2.32
N CYS A 6 24.57 2.41 -1.02
CA CYS A 6 24.79 3.77 -0.47
C CYS A 6 26.13 3.96 0.25
N GLY A 7 26.90 2.90 0.49
CA GLY A 7 28.19 2.97 1.18
C GLY A 7 28.11 3.07 2.71
N TYR A 8 26.92 3.02 3.31
CA TYR A 8 26.76 3.05 4.76
C TYR A 8 27.35 1.80 5.42
N ASP A 9 28.01 1.97 6.57
CA ASP A 9 28.55 0.85 7.35
C ASP A 9 27.49 0.29 8.30
N ASN A 10 26.97 -0.87 7.97
CA ASN A 10 25.91 -1.53 8.73
C ASN A 10 26.50 -2.61 9.65
N PRO A 11 25.89 -2.92 10.80
CA PRO A 11 26.28 -4.07 11.61
C PRO A 11 26.18 -5.38 10.80
N PRO A 12 27.07 -6.37 10.99
CA PRO A 12 27.09 -7.61 10.21
C PRO A 12 25.87 -8.53 10.42
N ALA A 13 25.05 -8.26 11.45
CA ALA A 13 23.81 -8.98 11.75
C ALA A 13 22.56 -8.32 11.12
N THR A 14 22.72 -7.22 10.39
CA THR A 14 21.58 -6.55 9.73
C THR A 14 21.24 -7.23 8.41
N HIS A 15 19.95 -7.48 8.22
CA HIS A 15 19.43 -8.06 6.98
C HIS A 15 19.16 -6.98 5.93
N TYR A 16 18.94 -5.73 6.36
CA TYR A 16 18.65 -4.58 5.50
C TYR A 16 19.50 -3.38 5.94
N CYS A 17 19.78 -2.48 5.01
CA CYS A 17 20.56 -1.29 5.29
C CYS A 17 19.73 -0.26 6.07
N ASP A 18 20.21 0.19 7.22
CA ASP A 18 19.51 1.16 8.08
C ASP A 18 19.37 2.55 7.44
N ASN A 19 20.20 2.85 6.43
CA ASN A 19 20.18 4.15 5.76
C ASN A 19 19.29 4.20 4.51
N CYS A 20 19.26 3.13 3.71
CA CYS A 20 18.55 3.13 2.42
C CYS A 20 17.55 1.98 2.24
N GLY A 21 17.49 1.02 3.17
CA GLY A 21 16.55 -0.10 3.15
C GLY A 21 16.90 -1.25 2.21
N VAL A 22 18.02 -1.21 1.49
CA VAL A 22 18.42 -2.33 0.61
C VAL A 22 18.79 -3.56 1.42
N GLU A 23 18.42 -4.75 0.93
CA GLU A 23 18.78 -6.00 1.60
C GLU A 23 20.28 -6.29 1.50
N LEU A 24 20.86 -6.67 2.64
CA LEU A 24 22.28 -6.95 2.82
C LEU A 24 22.43 -8.44 3.11
N GLY A 25 22.78 -9.23 2.10
CA GLY A 25 23.22 -10.63 2.31
C GLY A 25 22.25 -11.76 1.92
N ARG A 26 21.30 -11.56 0.99
CA ARG A 26 20.68 -12.73 0.32
C ARG A 26 21.65 -13.39 -0.65
N SER A 27 22.37 -14.40 -0.17
CA SER A 27 22.75 -15.52 -1.03
C SER A 27 21.48 -16.33 -1.31
N THR A 28 20.85 -16.03 -2.44
CA THR A 28 19.92 -16.86 -3.21
C THR A 28 19.50 -18.19 -2.55
N THR A 29 18.49 -18.15 -1.70
CA THR A 29 17.30 -18.92 -2.05
C THR A 29 16.33 -17.90 -2.59
N PRO A 30 15.89 -18.01 -3.86
CA PRO A 30 14.68 -17.32 -4.27
C PRO A 30 13.61 -17.87 -3.33
N ASP A 31 13.36 -17.12 -2.27
CA ASP A 31 12.11 -17.20 -1.56
C ASP A 31 11.10 -16.84 -2.64
N THR A 32 10.53 -17.88 -3.23
CA THR A 32 9.26 -17.80 -3.91
C THR A 32 8.33 -17.26 -2.85
N HIS A 33 8.31 -15.95 -2.67
CA HIS A 33 7.19 -15.25 -2.12
C HIS A 33 6.13 -15.46 -3.20
N PRO A 34 5.10 -16.32 -3.01
CA PRO A 34 3.86 -16.08 -3.70
C PRO A 34 3.34 -14.74 -3.17
N ASP A 35 3.93 -13.65 -3.62
CA ASP A 35 3.11 -12.57 -4.09
C ASP A 35 2.14 -13.24 -5.08
N GLU A 36 0.86 -12.97 -4.91
CA GLU A 36 -0.20 -13.30 -5.86
C GLU A 36 -0.93 -14.64 -5.60
N VAL A 37 -1.24 -14.99 -4.34
CA VAL A 37 -2.57 -15.57 -3.99
C VAL A 37 -3.03 -15.14 -2.59
N VAL A 38 -3.04 -13.83 -2.29
CA VAL A 38 -4.19 -13.34 -1.53
C VAL A 38 -5.29 -13.16 -2.55
N ASP A 39 -6.11 -14.21 -2.65
CA ASP A 39 -7.42 -14.21 -3.27
C ASP A 39 -8.17 -12.98 -2.73
N ASP A 40 -8.15 -11.89 -3.50
CA ASP A 40 -8.99 -10.73 -3.28
C ASP A 40 -10.33 -11.03 -3.98
N PRO A 41 -11.42 -11.31 -3.24
CA PRO A 41 -12.71 -11.57 -3.86
C PRO A 41 -13.39 -10.33 -4.46
N ASP A 42 -12.73 -9.16 -4.53
CA ASP A 42 -13.33 -7.91 -5.05
C ASP A 42 -13.17 -7.72 -6.57
N ALA A 43 -12.52 -8.64 -7.28
CA ALA A 43 -12.41 -8.58 -8.74
C ALA A 43 -13.72 -8.87 -9.52
N ALA A 44 -14.88 -8.85 -8.86
CA ALA A 44 -16.19 -8.88 -9.51
C ALA A 44 -17.22 -7.93 -8.85
N GLY A 45 -16.83 -6.67 -8.61
CA GLY A 45 -17.70 -5.62 -8.06
C GLY A 45 -17.96 -4.43 -8.97
N GLY A 46 -17.50 -4.45 -10.22
CA GLY A 46 -17.76 -3.40 -11.20
C GLY A 46 -19.23 -3.39 -11.68
N THR A 47 -20.16 -2.89 -10.87
CA THR A 47 -21.43 -2.36 -11.40
C THR A 47 -21.71 -0.97 -10.83
N SER A 48 -21.58 0.00 -11.73
CA SER A 48 -22.04 1.37 -11.62
C SER A 48 -23.50 1.44 -11.14
N PHE A 49 -23.76 1.67 -9.85
CA PHE A 49 -25.08 2.07 -9.35
C PHE A 49 -24.97 3.01 -8.15
N SER A 50 -24.72 4.29 -8.40
CA SER A 50 -25.18 5.41 -7.53
C SER A 50 -25.23 6.75 -8.28
N GLN A 51 -25.58 6.72 -9.57
CA GLN A 51 -26.01 7.93 -10.27
C GLN A 51 -27.53 7.96 -10.38
N ARG A 52 -28.22 8.05 -9.23
CA ARG A 52 -29.60 8.54 -9.17
C ARG A 52 -29.96 9.02 -7.76
N SER A 53 -30.31 10.30 -7.67
CA SER A 53 -31.11 10.95 -6.60
C SER A 53 -30.39 11.71 -5.47
N GLN A 54 -29.58 12.72 -5.79
CA GLN A 54 -29.50 13.90 -4.91
C GLN A 54 -29.91 15.13 -5.73
N ALA A 55 -31.20 15.46 -5.67
CA ALA A 55 -31.60 16.85 -5.84
C ALA A 55 -31.24 17.58 -4.53
N PRO A 56 -30.69 18.80 -4.56
CA PRO A 56 -30.58 19.61 -3.35
C PRO A 56 -32.00 20.00 -2.91
N ASP A 57 -32.39 19.67 -1.68
CA ASP A 57 -33.64 20.15 -1.06
C ASP A 57 -33.61 21.69 -0.96
N PRO A 58 -34.54 22.43 -1.60
CA PRO A 58 -34.61 23.88 -1.48
C PRO A 58 -35.62 24.34 -0.42
N ASP A 59 -35.69 23.68 0.74
CA ASP A 59 -36.70 24.00 1.77
C ASP A 59 -36.15 23.91 3.20
N GLN A 60 -35.10 24.67 3.50
CA GLN A 60 -34.65 24.93 4.88
C GLN A 60 -34.34 26.42 5.04
N ASP A 61 -35.32 27.27 4.74
CA ASP A 61 -35.38 28.65 5.26
C ASP A 61 -36.80 28.92 5.78
N GLU A 62 -37.22 28.08 6.73
CA GLU A 62 -38.43 28.29 7.55
C GLU A 62 -38.00 28.34 9.02
N THR A 63 -37.17 29.32 9.38
CA THR A 63 -37.13 29.81 10.77
C THR A 63 -37.62 31.24 10.79
N GLY A 64 -38.95 31.36 10.92
CA GLY A 64 -39.61 32.59 11.30
C GLY A 64 -39.48 32.89 12.81
N SER A 65 -39.73 34.17 13.08
CA SER A 65 -39.87 34.90 14.37
C SER A 65 -38.59 35.42 15.02
#